data_AF-A0A442BRZ0-F1
#
_entry.id   AF-A0A442BRZ0-F1
#
_cell.length_a   1.000
_cell.length_b   1.000
_cell.length_c   1.000
_cell.angle_alpha   90.00
_cell.angle_beta   90.00
_cell.angle_gamma   90.00
#
_symmetry.space_group_name_H-M   'P 1'
#
loop_
_entity.id
_entity.type
_entity.pdbx_description
1 polymer ?
#
loop_
_entity_poly.entity_id
_entity_poly.type
_entity_poly.pdbx_seq_one_letter_code
_entity_poly.pdbx_strand_id
1 'polypeptide(L)'
;MSAHFARPHRHEALDRLADRRLLRDLGYVGGYWTAGQEAASFEVTDPATGATVAFVAALDGRQTTEAIDAASRAFPAWRSALPQERSKILRKWFDLIIAAKGDLALLMTLEQGKPLKESLGEIDYAASFVEWYA
;
A
#
# COMPACT_ATOMS: atom_id res chain seq x y z
N MET A 1 -23.82 16.14 23.85
CA MET A 1 -23.15 16.79 22.71
C MET A 1 -22.63 15.71 21.79
N SER A 2 -23.44 15.27 20.83
CA SER A 2 -22.98 14.33 19.79
C SER A 2 -22.18 15.12 18.78
N ALA A 3 -20.86 15.05 18.85
CA ALA A 3 -20.02 15.51 17.77
C ALA A 3 -20.25 14.57 16.57
N HIS A 4 -21.16 14.95 15.68
CA HIS A 4 -21.14 14.48 14.31
C HIS A 4 -19.86 15.03 13.68
N PHE A 5 -18.74 14.32 13.86
CA PHE A 5 -17.63 14.45 12.95
C PHE A 5 -18.14 13.93 11.60
N ALA A 6 -18.63 14.83 10.75
CA ALA A 6 -18.76 14.53 9.35
C ALA A 6 -17.39 14.02 8.91
N ARG A 7 -17.28 12.73 8.58
CA ARG A 7 -16.06 12.21 7.97
C ARG A 7 -15.82 13.11 6.76
N PRO A 8 -14.64 13.73 6.63
CA PRO A 8 -14.37 14.61 5.50
C PRO A 8 -14.68 13.86 4.21
N HIS A 9 -15.19 14.58 3.21
CA HIS A 9 -15.61 14.00 1.95
C HIS A 9 -14.46 13.19 1.36
N ARG A 10 -14.60 11.87 1.43
CA ARG A 10 -13.67 10.92 0.81
C ARG A 10 -13.60 11.24 -0.68
N HIS A 11 -12.39 11.26 -1.22
CA HIS A 11 -12.15 11.62 -2.61
C HIS A 11 -12.99 10.75 -3.57
N GLU A 12 -13.91 11.36 -4.33
CA GLU A 12 -14.90 10.67 -5.18
C GLU A 12 -14.25 9.75 -6.23
N ALA A 13 -13.08 10.13 -6.75
CA ALA A 13 -12.32 9.29 -7.68
C ALA A 13 -12.03 7.88 -7.17
N LEU A 14 -12.03 7.63 -5.85
CA LEU A 14 -11.84 6.30 -5.28
C LEU A 14 -12.96 5.32 -5.66
N ASP A 15 -14.14 5.82 -6.08
CA ASP A 15 -15.20 4.96 -6.62
C ASP A 15 -14.84 4.34 -7.97
N ARG A 16 -13.82 4.85 -8.66
CA ARG A 16 -13.31 4.32 -9.93
C ARG A 16 -12.38 3.11 -9.77
N LEU A 17 -11.98 2.77 -8.54
CA LEU A 17 -11.16 1.58 -8.29
C LEU A 17 -11.92 0.31 -8.67
N ALA A 18 -11.33 -0.51 -9.54
CA ALA A 18 -11.88 -1.81 -9.89
C ALA A 18 -11.81 -2.78 -8.70
N ASP A 19 -10.68 -2.81 -7.99
CA ASP A 19 -10.52 -3.51 -6.72
C ASP A 19 -10.30 -2.55 -5.55
N ARG A 20 -11.39 -2.25 -4.85
CA ARG A 20 -11.38 -1.39 -3.65
C ARG A 20 -10.51 -1.92 -2.52
N ARG A 21 -10.12 -3.20 -2.53
CA ARG A 21 -9.25 -3.81 -1.51
C ARG A 21 -7.78 -3.40 -1.66
N LEU A 22 -7.41 -2.72 -2.76
CA LEU A 22 -6.06 -2.18 -2.95
C LEU A 22 -5.82 -0.91 -2.13
N LEU A 23 -6.88 -0.13 -1.83
CA LEU A 23 -6.81 0.95 -0.86
C LEU A 23 -6.70 0.36 0.54
N ARG A 24 -5.60 0.65 1.24
CA ARG A 24 -5.33 0.19 2.60
C ARG A 24 -4.97 1.36 3.49
N ASP A 25 -5.59 1.38 4.66
CA ASP A 25 -5.44 2.40 5.70
C ASP A 25 -4.73 1.86 6.96
N LEU A 26 -4.36 0.57 6.95
CA LEU A 26 -3.62 -0.11 8.02
C LEU A 26 -2.19 -0.43 7.55
N GLY A 27 -1.26 -0.53 8.50
CA GLY A 27 0.09 -1.02 8.20
C GLY A 27 0.12 -2.54 8.02
N TYR A 28 1.05 -3.08 7.23
CA TYR A 28 1.20 -4.52 7.05
C TYR A 28 2.38 -5.06 7.88
N VAL A 29 2.09 -5.70 9.02
CA VAL A 29 3.09 -6.17 9.99
C VAL A 29 2.96 -7.68 10.17
N GLY A 30 4.02 -8.43 9.85
CA GLY A 30 4.08 -9.87 10.11
C GLY A 30 2.99 -10.71 9.45
N GLY A 31 2.44 -10.26 8.32
CA GLY A 31 1.35 -10.95 7.61
C GLY A 31 -0.05 -10.45 7.95
N TYR A 32 -0.18 -9.40 8.76
CA TYR A 32 -1.46 -8.86 9.22
C TYR A 32 -1.60 -7.37 8.93
N TRP A 33 -2.84 -6.93 8.73
CA TRP A 33 -3.20 -5.51 8.70
C TRP A 33 -3.35 -4.99 10.14
N THR A 34 -2.54 -3.99 10.50
CA THR A 34 -2.32 -3.52 11.86
C THR A 34 -2.65 -2.03 11.99
N ALA A 35 -3.50 -1.70 12.95
CA ALA A 35 -3.80 -0.32 13.33
C ALA A 35 -2.71 0.29 14.21
N GLY A 36 -2.60 1.62 14.24
CA GLY A 36 -1.77 2.32 15.22
C GLY A 36 -2.27 2.10 16.65
N GLN A 37 -1.38 2.26 17.63
CA GLN A 37 -1.78 2.24 19.04
C GLN A 37 -2.87 3.28 19.32
N GLU A 38 -3.86 2.92 20.13
CA GLU A 38 -5.02 3.78 20.41
C GLU A 38 -5.75 4.28 19.14
N ALA A 39 -5.68 3.51 18.05
CA ALA A 39 -6.18 3.88 16.72
C ALA A 39 -5.53 5.15 16.13
N ALA A 40 -4.28 5.45 16.52
CA ALA A 40 -3.50 6.54 15.95
C ALA A 40 -3.41 6.42 14.43
N SER A 41 -3.72 7.52 13.75
CA SER A 41 -3.72 7.64 12.29
C SER A 41 -3.45 9.10 11.88
N PHE A 42 -3.05 9.30 10.63
CA PHE A 42 -2.89 10.62 10.04
C PHE A 42 -3.56 10.68 8.67
N GLU A 43 -3.95 11.88 8.28
CA GLU A 43 -4.68 12.12 7.03
C GLU A 43 -3.73 12.17 5.83
N VAL A 44 -4.13 11.51 4.74
CA VAL A 44 -3.54 11.65 3.41
C VAL A 44 -4.56 12.38 2.53
N THR A 45 -4.16 13.53 2.00
CA THR A 45 -5.00 14.39 1.16
C THR A 45 -4.48 14.44 -0.27
N ASP A 46 -5.40 14.60 -1.23
CA ASP A 46 -5.02 14.91 -2.60
C ASP A 46 -4.46 16.33 -2.70
N PRO A 47 -3.20 16.51 -3.11
CA PRO A 47 -2.59 17.83 -3.19
C PRO A 47 -3.23 18.75 -4.25
N ALA A 48 -3.96 18.21 -5.23
CA ALA A 48 -4.63 19.01 -6.26
C ALA A 48 -5.95 19.63 -5.76
N THR A 49 -6.65 18.97 -4.84
CA THR A 49 -8.01 19.35 -4.41
C THR A 49 -8.13 19.62 -2.91
N GLY A 50 -7.20 19.11 -2.10
CA GLY A 50 -7.29 19.06 -0.65
C GLY A 50 -8.25 18.00 -0.11
N ALA A 51 -8.88 17.20 -0.97
CA ALA A 51 -9.84 16.17 -0.54
C ALA A 51 -9.14 14.99 0.14
N THR A 52 -9.78 14.40 1.15
CA THR A 52 -9.23 13.28 1.90
C THR A 52 -9.20 12.00 1.05
N VAL A 53 -8.03 11.38 0.92
CA VAL A 53 -7.86 10.06 0.30
C VAL A 53 -8.09 8.95 1.33
N ALA A 54 -7.39 9.01 2.46
CA ALA A 54 -7.49 8.05 3.57
C ALA A 54 -6.94 8.62 4.89
N PHE A 55 -7.28 7.98 6.01
CA PHE A 55 -6.57 8.13 7.28
C PHE A 55 -5.74 6.87 7.50
N VAL A 56 -4.42 6.98 7.36
CA VAL A 56 -3.52 5.81 7.42
C VAL A 56 -2.98 5.62 8.83
N ALA A 57 -2.80 4.38 9.25
CA ALA A 57 -2.31 4.03 10.58
C ALA A 57 -0.94 4.65 10.88
N ALA A 58 -0.82 5.31 12.03
CA ALA A 58 0.43 5.82 12.57
C ALA A 58 1.02 4.75 13.50
N LEU A 59 1.96 3.94 12.98
CA LEU A 59 2.65 2.93 13.78
C LEU A 59 3.76 3.57 14.62
N ASP A 60 3.92 3.09 15.85
CA ASP A 60 4.94 3.60 16.77
C ASP A 60 6.24 2.77 16.74
N GLY A 61 7.20 3.15 17.59
CA GLY A 61 8.48 2.44 17.71
C GLY A 61 8.33 0.99 18.19
N ARG A 62 7.32 0.69 19.01
CA ARG A 62 7.05 -0.66 19.51
C ARG A 62 6.55 -1.56 18.39
N GLN A 63 5.60 -1.08 17.59
CA GLN A 63 5.07 -1.79 16.41
C GLN A 63 6.14 -1.94 15.32
N THR A 64 7.07 -0.99 15.22
CA THR A 64 8.26 -1.12 14.37
C THR A 64 9.16 -2.27 14.81
N THR A 65 9.43 -2.40 16.11
CA THR A 65 10.16 -3.56 16.66
C THR A 65 9.44 -4.87 16.37
N GLU A 66 8.10 -4.92 16.51
CA GLU A 66 7.32 -6.11 16.16
C GLU A 66 7.48 -6.52 14.69
N ALA A 67 7.53 -5.54 13.78
CA ALA A 67 7.77 -5.77 12.35
C ALA A 67 9.18 -6.33 12.09
N ILE A 68 10.19 -5.78 12.76
CA ILE A 68 11.58 -6.27 12.70
C ILE A 68 11.66 -7.72 13.19
N ASP A 69 11.06 -8.01 14.34
CA ASP A 69 11.07 -9.36 14.91
C ASP A 69 10.33 -10.35 14.01
N ALA A 70 9.22 -9.93 13.38
CA ALA A 70 8.49 -10.75 12.42
C ALA A 70 9.33 -11.06 11.17
N ALA A 71 10.04 -10.07 10.63
CA ALA A 71 10.96 -10.27 9.51
C ALA A 71 12.11 -11.22 9.89
N SER A 72 12.69 -11.04 11.08
CA SER A 72 13.76 -11.91 11.61
C SER A 72 13.30 -13.36 11.73
N ARG A 73 12.08 -13.60 12.24
CA ARG A 73 11.48 -14.94 12.31
C ARG A 73 11.20 -15.55 10.94
N ALA A 74 10.80 -14.76 9.95
CA ALA A 74 10.50 -15.24 8.60
C ALA A 74 11.77 -15.54 7.77
N PHE A 75 12.89 -14.88 8.09
CA PHE A 75 14.11 -14.92 7.28
C PHE A 75 14.71 -16.32 7.08
N PRO A 76 14.83 -17.21 8.10
CA PRO A 76 15.38 -18.55 7.90
C PRO A 76 14.63 -19.34 6.82
N ALA A 77 13.30 -19.37 6.86
CA ALA A 77 12.49 -20.08 5.87
C ALA A 77 12.63 -19.48 4.47
N TRP A 78 12.58 -18.14 4.35
CA TRP A 78 12.73 -17.45 3.07
C TRP A 78 14.10 -17.66 2.44
N ARG A 79 15.16 -17.56 3.25
CA ARG A 79 16.55 -17.75 2.80
C ARG A 79 16.81 -19.18 2.33
N SER A 80 16.25 -20.15 3.04
CA SER A 80 16.43 -21.57 2.73
C SER A 80 15.62 -22.05 1.51
N ALA A 81 14.62 -21.29 1.06
CA ALA A 81 13.89 -21.58 -0.18
C ALA A 81 14.84 -21.61 -1.39
N LEU A 82 14.53 -22.44 -2.38
CA LEU A 82 15.29 -22.49 -3.62
C LEU A 82 15.12 -21.17 -4.39
N PRO A 83 16.15 -20.71 -5.15
CA PRO A 83 16.02 -19.53 -5.99
C PRO A 83 14.79 -19.59 -6.92
N GLN A 84 14.49 -20.75 -7.50
CA GLN A 84 13.34 -20.95 -8.39
C GLN A 84 12.00 -20.81 -7.67
N GLU A 85 11.92 -21.13 -6.39
CA GLU A 85 10.70 -20.97 -5.59
C GLU A 85 10.43 -19.50 -5.28
N ARG A 86 11.48 -18.76 -4.89
CA ARG A 86 11.39 -17.31 -4.69
C ARG A 86 11.06 -16.59 -5.99
N SER A 87 11.67 -16.99 -7.10
CA SER A 87 11.40 -16.44 -8.44
C SER A 87 9.94 -16.58 -8.83
N LYS A 88 9.32 -17.75 -8.59
CA LYS A 88 7.87 -17.95 -8.83
C LYS A 88 7.00 -17.00 -8.01
N ILE A 89 7.36 -16.73 -6.76
CA ILE A 89 6.63 -15.81 -5.88
C ILE A 89 6.76 -14.37 -6.39
N LEU A 90 7.98 -13.93 -6.71
CA LEU A 90 8.24 -12.59 -7.23
C LEU A 90 7.60 -12.38 -8.60
N ARG A 91 7.64 -13.38 -9.49
CA ARG A 91 6.97 -13.33 -10.79
C ARG A 91 5.45 -13.19 -10.65
N LYS A 92 4.84 -13.96 -9.75
CA LYS A 92 3.41 -13.82 -9.44
C LYS A 92 3.09 -12.41 -8.91
N TRP A 93 3.98 -11.83 -8.10
CA TRP A 93 3.79 -10.46 -7.62
C TRP A 93 3.86 -9.44 -8.75
N PHE A 94 4.82 -9.57 -9.67
CA PHE A 94 4.88 -8.78 -10.89
C PHE A 94 3.57 -8.87 -11.68
N ASP A 95 3.09 -10.07 -11.97
CA ASP A 95 1.86 -10.28 -12.74
C ASP A 95 0.65 -9.61 -12.04
N LEU A 96 0.59 -9.65 -10.71
CA LEU A 96 -0.45 -8.99 -9.91
C LEU A 96 -0.34 -7.46 -9.95
N ILE A 97 0.87 -6.88 -9.93
CA ILE A 97 1.08 -5.44 -10.07
C ILE A 97 0.59 -4.97 -11.44
N ILE A 98 0.96 -5.68 -12.51
CA ILE A 98 0.54 -5.34 -13.88
C ILE A 98 -0.98 -5.46 -14.03
N ALA A 99 -1.60 -6.51 -13.47
CA ALA A 99 -3.04 -6.67 -13.47
C ALA A 99 -3.76 -5.53 -12.71
N ALA A 100 -3.16 -5.00 -11.65
CA ALA A 100 -3.69 -3.92 -10.81
C ALA A 100 -3.25 -2.50 -11.26
N LYS A 101 -2.55 -2.38 -12.40
CA LYS A 101 -1.86 -1.15 -12.81
C LYS A 101 -2.72 0.10 -12.79
N GLY A 102 -3.95 0.01 -13.31
CA GLY A 102 -4.87 1.16 -13.36
C GLY A 102 -5.25 1.67 -11.98
N ASP A 103 -5.56 0.77 -11.06
CA ASP A 103 -5.93 1.11 -9.68
C ASP A 103 -4.75 1.66 -8.90
N LEU A 104 -3.57 1.04 -9.03
CA LEU A 104 -2.34 1.52 -8.39
C LEU A 104 -1.93 2.91 -8.90
N ALA A 105 -2.05 3.15 -10.21
CA ALA A 105 -1.75 4.45 -10.80
C ALA A 105 -2.73 5.54 -10.31
N LEU A 106 -4.02 5.20 -10.18
CA LEU A 106 -5.01 6.12 -9.60
C LEU A 106 -4.66 6.48 -8.16
N LEU A 107 -4.36 5.49 -7.30
CA LEU A 107 -3.98 5.74 -5.91
C LEU A 107 -2.74 6.66 -5.81
N MET A 108 -1.71 6.36 -6.61
CA MET A 108 -0.49 7.18 -6.65
C MET A 108 -0.76 8.61 -7.12
N THR A 109 -1.61 8.79 -8.14
CA THR A 109 -2.02 10.13 -8.60
C THR A 109 -2.72 10.89 -7.48
N LEU A 110 -3.64 10.23 -6.76
CA LEU A 110 -4.42 10.87 -5.70
C LEU A 110 -3.58 11.26 -4.49
N GLU A 111 -2.58 10.48 -4.08
CA GLU A 111 -1.77 10.85 -2.90
C GLU A 111 -0.61 11.80 -3.21
N GLN A 112 -0.09 11.79 -4.44
CA GLN A 112 1.14 12.51 -4.80
C GLN A 112 0.93 13.68 -5.77
N GLY A 113 -0.14 13.66 -6.58
CA GLY A 113 -0.52 14.74 -7.49
C GLY A 113 0.06 14.69 -8.90
N LYS A 114 0.94 13.72 -9.23
CA LYS A 114 1.45 13.55 -10.60
C LYS A 114 0.33 13.18 -11.58
N PRO A 115 0.43 13.55 -12.87
CA PRO A 115 -0.53 13.14 -13.89
C PRO A 115 -0.67 11.62 -13.98
N LEU A 116 -1.90 11.12 -14.20
CA LEU A 116 -2.19 9.68 -14.29
C LEU A 116 -1.31 8.94 -15.30
N LYS A 117 -0.97 9.58 -16.42
CA LYS A 117 -0.08 8.99 -17.43
C LYS A 117 1.33 8.75 -16.90
N GLU A 118 1.84 9.63 -16.05
CA GLU A 118 3.13 9.45 -15.38
C GLU A 118 3.03 8.35 -14.32
N SER A 119 1.96 8.33 -13.50
CA SER A 119 1.72 7.23 -12.56
C SER A 119 1.67 5.86 -13.26
N LEU A 120 1.00 5.75 -14.41
CA LEU A 120 0.98 4.51 -15.20
C LEU A 120 2.37 4.06 -15.63
N GLY A 121 3.22 4.98 -16.10
CA GLY A 121 4.60 4.68 -16.47
C GLY A 121 5.45 4.29 -15.26
N GLU A 122 5.22 4.91 -14.10
CA GLU A 122 5.91 4.59 -12.86
C GLU A 122 5.54 3.20 -12.32
N ILE A 123 4.27 2.78 -12.44
CA ILE A 123 3.88 1.40 -12.09
C ILE A 123 4.60 0.39 -13.00
N ASP A 124 4.71 0.64 -14.31
CA ASP A 124 5.49 -0.23 -15.21
C ASP A 124 6.97 -0.27 -14.80
N TYR A 125 7.55 0.90 -14.54
CA TYR A 125 8.95 1.03 -14.12
C TYR A 125 9.20 0.28 -12.81
N ALA A 126 8.36 0.46 -11.79
CA ALA A 126 8.47 -0.23 -10.51
C ALA A 126 8.29 -1.75 -10.66
N ALA A 127 7.31 -2.20 -11.44
CA ALA A 127 7.06 -3.60 -11.72
C ALA A 127 8.27 -4.27 -12.41
N SER A 128 8.95 -3.56 -13.31
CA SER A 128 10.12 -4.09 -14.02
C SER A 128 11.26 -4.50 -13.10
N PHE A 129 11.43 -3.87 -11.94
CA PHE A 129 12.41 -4.32 -10.94
C PHE A 129 12.01 -5.64 -10.28
N VAL A 130 10.71 -5.82 -9.98
CA VAL A 130 10.20 -7.07 -9.40
C VAL A 130 10.40 -8.21 -10.39
N GLU A 131 10.16 -7.97 -11.68
CA GLU A 131 10.43 -8.94 -12.75
C GLU A 131 11.93 -9.22 -12.90
N TRP A 132 12.77 -8.19 -12.92
CA TRP A 132 14.21 -8.32 -13.12
C TRP A 132 14.93 -9.08 -12.00
N TYR A 133 14.51 -8.88 -10.75
CA TYR A 133 15.10 -9.55 -9.58
C TYR A 133 14.42 -10.88 -9.20
N ALA A 134 13.37 -11.29 -9.91
CA ALA A 134 12.72 -12.58 -9.70
C ALA A 134 13.63 -13.75 -10.10
#